data_AF-A0A3D0D0F8-F1
#
_entry.id   AF-A0A3D0D0F8-F1
#
_cell.length_a   1.000
_cell.length_b   1.000
_cell.length_c   1.000
_cell.angle_alpha   90.00
_cell.angle_beta   90.00
_cell.angle_gamma   90.00
#
_symmetry.space_group_name_H-M   'P 1'
#
loop_
_entity.id
_entity.type
_entity.pdbx_description
1 polymer ?
#
loop_
_entity_poly.entity_id
_entity_poly.type
_entity_poly.pdbx_seq_one_letter_code
_entity_poly.pdbx_strand_id
1 'polypeptide(L)'
;MLRFILFVLNNPSRLTDLLAAWADAGVNGATVLESTGLARSLGYLQEDAPLFPSVASLTQAHKTHQRVIFAVVDERVDADDLLARTEAVVGDLESPHTGIFAVMPVIMVKGLRKLGPGSTA
;
A
#
# COMPACT_ATOMS: atom_id res chain seq x y z
N MET A 1 16.96 13.46 -3.02
CA MET A 1 16.99 12.90 -1.65
C MET A 1 16.10 11.66 -1.65
N LEU A 2 16.54 10.59 -1.00
CA LEU A 2 15.75 9.35 -0.90
C LEU A 2 14.52 9.55 -0.01
N ARG A 3 13.42 8.91 -0.40
CA ARG A 3 12.15 8.95 0.33
C ARG A 3 11.59 7.55 0.47
N PHE A 4 10.99 7.27 1.61
CA PHE A 4 10.18 6.08 1.84
C PHE A 4 8.72 6.48 1.65
N ILE A 5 8.05 5.83 0.71
CA ILE A 5 6.63 5.96 0.47
C ILE A 5 5.93 4.80 1.17
N LEU A 6 4.95 5.11 2.00
CA LEU A 6 4.04 4.16 2.62
C LEU A 6 2.65 4.42 2.06
N PHE A 7 1.96 3.37 1.64
CA PHE A 7 0.54 3.44 1.30
C PHE A 7 -0.25 2.30 1.92
N VAL A 8 -1.34 2.61 2.60
CA VAL A 8 -2.30 1.63 3.13
C VAL A 8 -3.50 1.58 2.20
N LEU A 9 -3.55 0.57 1.34
CA LEU A 9 -4.66 0.33 0.43
C LEU A 9 -5.78 -0.43 1.16
N ASN A 10 -6.94 0.18 1.24
CA ASN A 10 -8.10 -0.42 1.89
C ASN A 10 -8.82 -1.45 1.01
N ASN A 11 -8.92 -1.21 -0.31
CA ASN A 11 -9.56 -2.13 -1.25
C ASN A 11 -8.50 -2.91 -2.06
N PRO A 12 -8.26 -4.21 -1.76
CA PRO A 12 -7.27 -5.01 -2.47
C PRO A 12 -7.53 -5.18 -3.97
N SER A 13 -8.77 -4.98 -4.44
CA SER A 13 -9.09 -5.09 -5.88
C SER A 13 -8.39 -4.02 -6.72
N ARG A 14 -7.97 -2.91 -6.10
CA ARG A 14 -7.26 -1.82 -6.77
C ARG A 14 -5.74 -2.00 -6.79
N LEU A 15 -5.21 -3.08 -6.20
CA LEU A 15 -3.78 -3.26 -6.00
C LEU A 15 -3.02 -3.28 -7.33
N THR A 16 -3.52 -4.01 -8.32
CA THR A 16 -2.86 -4.11 -9.63
C THR A 16 -2.76 -2.76 -10.32
N ASP A 17 -3.88 -2.03 -10.39
CA ASP A 17 -3.94 -0.71 -11.03
C ASP A 17 -3.05 0.31 -10.31
N LEU A 18 -3.02 0.25 -8.97
CA LEU A 18 -2.15 1.09 -8.16
C LEU A 18 -0.67 0.83 -8.44
N LEU A 19 -0.26 -0.45 -8.45
CA LEU A 19 1.13 -0.82 -8.72
C LEU A 19 1.56 -0.45 -10.15
N ALA A 20 0.65 -0.58 -11.13
CA ALA A 20 0.88 -0.12 -12.49
C ALA A 20 1.09 1.40 -12.54
N ALA A 21 0.21 2.18 -11.89
CA ALA A 21 0.33 3.64 -11.82
C ALA A 21 1.64 4.09 -11.14
N TRP A 22 2.09 3.36 -10.12
CA TRP A 22 3.36 3.61 -9.45
C TRP A 22 4.56 3.27 -10.35
N ALA A 23 4.50 2.15 -11.08
CA ALA A 23 5.53 1.78 -12.04
C ALA A 23 5.66 2.83 -13.16
N ASP A 24 4.53 3.32 -13.69
CA ASP A 24 4.49 4.38 -14.70
C ASP A 24 5.04 5.72 -14.17
N ALA A 25 4.95 5.96 -12.86
CA ALA A 25 5.56 7.10 -12.18
C ALA A 25 7.07 6.91 -11.89
N GLY A 26 7.67 5.78 -12.32
CA GLY A 26 9.10 5.50 -12.17
C GLY A 26 9.48 4.77 -10.87
N VAL A 27 8.51 4.25 -10.11
CA VAL A 27 8.79 3.39 -8.96
C VAL A 27 9.31 2.04 -9.44
N ASN A 28 10.61 1.79 -9.26
CA ASN A 28 11.27 0.58 -9.77
C ASN A 28 10.98 -0.69 -8.95
N GLY A 29 10.41 -0.55 -7.75
CA GLY A 29 10.08 -1.68 -6.90
C GLY A 29 9.31 -1.25 -5.67
N ALA A 30 8.33 -2.06 -5.28
CA ALA A 30 7.54 -1.89 -4.08
C ALA A 30 7.40 -3.25 -3.37
N THR A 31 7.27 -3.22 -2.05
CA THR A 31 6.91 -4.39 -1.24
C THR A 31 5.45 -4.26 -0.84
N VAL A 32 4.71 -5.36 -0.91
CA VAL A 32 3.31 -5.42 -0.49
C VAL A 32 3.19 -6.41 0.66
N LEU A 33 2.62 -5.96 1.78
CA LEU A 33 2.30 -6.77 2.94
C LEU A 33 0.79 -6.85 3.15
N GLU A 34 0.34 -8.01 3.58
CA GLU A 34 -1.03 -8.20 4.05
C GLU A 34 -1.16 -7.70 5.50
N SER A 35 -2.21 -6.93 5.80
CA SER A 35 -2.39 -6.26 7.10
C SER A 35 -3.85 -6.19 7.54
N THR A 36 -4.06 -5.90 8.82
CA THR A 36 -5.37 -5.69 9.43
C THR A 36 -5.36 -4.37 10.20
N GLY A 37 -6.32 -3.49 9.88
CA GLY A 37 -6.46 -2.20 10.55
C GLY A 37 -7.02 -2.31 11.98
N LEU A 38 -6.76 -1.29 12.80
CA LEU A 38 -7.09 -1.25 14.23
C LEU A 38 -8.56 -1.59 14.53
N ALA A 39 -9.51 -0.95 13.86
CA ALA A 39 -10.95 -1.17 14.09
C ALA A 39 -11.38 -2.62 13.86
N ARG A 40 -10.75 -3.31 12.89
CA ARG A 40 -11.02 -4.72 12.62
C ARG A 40 -10.33 -5.62 13.65
N SER A 41 -9.09 -5.31 14.02
CA SER A 41 -8.33 -6.05 15.03
C SER A 41 -9.01 -6.01 16.41
N LEU A 42 -9.64 -4.89 16.76
CA LEU A 42 -10.37 -4.72 18.03
C LEU A 42 -11.83 -5.17 17.97
N GLY A 43 -12.31 -5.65 16.81
CA GLY A 43 -13.70 -6.12 16.65
C GLY A 43 -14.75 -5.01 16.61
N TYR A 44 -14.37 -3.74 16.51
CA TYR A 44 -15.30 -2.61 16.45
C TYR A 44 -16.18 -2.61 15.19
N LEU A 45 -15.79 -3.35 14.16
CA LEU A 45 -16.59 -3.55 12.94
C LEU A 45 -17.41 -4.86 12.98
N GLN A 46 -17.42 -5.58 14.11
CA GLN A 46 -18.15 -6.84 14.32
C GLN A 46 -19.36 -6.65 15.24
N GLU A 47 -20.07 -5.53 15.13
CA GLU A 47 -21.24 -5.25 15.99
C GLU A 47 -22.36 -6.33 15.85
N ASP A 48 -22.36 -7.10 14.75
CA ASP A 48 -23.33 -8.18 14.48
C ASP A 48 -22.70 -9.60 14.43
N ALA A 49 -21.64 -9.88 15.19
CA ALA A 49 -21.09 -11.24 15.22
C ALA A 49 -22.09 -12.23 15.87
N PRO A 50 -22.52 -13.30 15.17
CA PRO A 50 -23.44 -14.27 15.75
C PRO A 50 -22.78 -14.99 16.93
N LEU A 51 -23.53 -15.17 18.03
CA LEU A 51 -23.10 -15.93 19.23
C LEU A 51 -22.58 -17.34 18.89
N PHE A 52 -23.08 -17.92 17.79
CA PHE A 52 -22.60 -19.17 17.21
C PHE A 52 -22.11 -18.92 15.79
N PRO A 53 -20.80 -18.64 15.59
CA PRO A 53 -20.26 -18.45 14.25
C PRO A 53 -20.37 -19.74 13.44
N SER A 54 -20.87 -19.63 12.22
CA SER A 54 -20.84 -20.77 11.28
C SER A 54 -19.39 -21.04 10.86
N VAL A 55 -19.08 -22.27 10.42
CA VAL A 55 -17.76 -22.61 9.86
C VAL A 55 -17.41 -21.69 8.69
N ALA A 56 -18.40 -21.24 7.90
CA ALA A 56 -18.23 -20.27 6.83
C ALA A 56 -17.88 -18.86 7.35
N SER A 57 -18.45 -18.43 8.48
CA SER A 57 -18.18 -17.13 9.12
C SER A 57 -16.72 -17.05 9.62
N LEU A 58 -16.17 -18.15 10.14
CA LEU A 58 -14.76 -18.25 10.53
C LEU A 58 -13.81 -18.03 9.33
N THR A 59 -14.23 -18.48 8.14
CA THR A 59 -13.48 -18.25 6.89
C THR A 59 -13.66 -16.84 6.33
N GLN A 60 -14.77 -16.15 6.62
CA GLN A 60 -15.03 -14.77 6.20
C GLN A 60 -14.32 -13.72 7.06
N ALA A 61 -14.11 -13.99 8.36
CA ALA A 61 -13.32 -13.13 9.24
C ALA A 61 -11.89 -12.88 8.70
N HIS A 62 -11.40 -13.78 7.84
CA HIS A 62 -10.09 -13.72 7.17
C HIS A 62 -10.09 -13.03 5.79
N LYS A 63 -11.21 -12.47 5.29
CA LYS A 63 -11.34 -12.13 3.86
C LYS A 63 -11.16 -10.67 3.45
N THR A 64 -10.78 -9.77 4.35
CA THR A 64 -10.51 -8.38 3.91
C THR A 64 -9.34 -7.79 4.67
N HIS A 65 -8.15 -8.24 4.27
CA HIS A 65 -6.91 -7.67 4.73
C HIS A 65 -6.55 -6.46 3.86
N GLN A 66 -6.26 -5.35 4.51
CA GLN A 66 -5.67 -4.19 3.86
C GLN A 66 -4.33 -4.59 3.25
N ARG A 67 -3.88 -3.85 2.23
CA ARG A 67 -2.54 -4.02 1.68
C ARG A 67 -1.69 -2.84 2.11
N VAL A 68 -0.59 -3.11 2.77
CA VAL A 68 0.43 -2.09 3.07
C VAL A 68 1.47 -2.19 1.98
N ILE A 69 1.58 -1.15 1.16
CA ILE A 69 2.55 -1.01 0.09
C ILE A 69 3.62 -0.05 0.57
N PHE A 70 4.89 -0.39 0.37
CA PHE A 70 5.96 0.55 0.58
C PHE A 70 7.05 0.46 -0.47
N ALA A 71 7.63 1.60 -0.80
CA ALA A 71 8.72 1.74 -1.75
C ALA A 71 9.73 2.75 -1.23
N VAL A 72 11.02 2.52 -1.51
CA VAL A 72 12.03 3.56 -1.38
C VAL A 72 12.26 4.12 -2.78
N VAL A 73 12.19 5.44 -2.91
CA VAL A 73 12.36 6.15 -4.17
C VAL A 73 13.44 7.21 -4.05
N ASP A 74 14.07 7.56 -5.17
CA ASP A 74 14.99 8.69 -5.26
C ASP A 74 14.29 9.92 -5.86
N GLU A 75 15.04 11.01 -6.05
CA GLU A 75 14.53 12.27 -6.59
C GLU A 75 13.91 12.19 -7.99
N ARG A 76 14.11 11.11 -8.75
CA ARG A 76 13.49 10.93 -10.07
C ARG A 76 11.99 10.65 -9.98
N VAL A 77 11.52 10.17 -8.83
CA VAL A 77 10.09 10.02 -8.54
C VAL A 77 9.62 11.26 -7.78
N ASP A 78 8.67 11.97 -8.39
CA ASP A 78 7.97 13.06 -7.74
C ASP A 78 6.90 12.49 -6.82
N ALA A 79 6.94 12.88 -5.55
CA ALA A 79 6.00 12.39 -4.55
C ALA A 79 4.58 12.96 -4.77
N ASP A 80 4.47 14.18 -5.29
CA ASP A 80 3.19 14.84 -5.52
C ASP A 80 2.49 14.24 -6.76
N ASP A 81 3.24 13.94 -7.83
CA ASP A 81 2.72 13.18 -8.98
C ASP A 81 2.31 11.76 -8.57
N LEU A 82 3.12 11.08 -7.75
CA LEU A 82 2.80 9.75 -7.24
C LEU A 82 1.53 9.75 -6.38
N LEU A 83 1.33 10.78 -5.56
CA LEU A 83 0.11 10.99 -4.78
C LEU A 83 -1.09 11.18 -5.71
N ALA A 84 -1.00 12.09 -6.69
CA ALA A 84 -2.09 12.34 -7.63
C ALA A 84 -2.49 11.08 -8.43
N ARG A 85 -1.50 10.29 -8.87
CA ARG A 85 -1.75 8.99 -9.53
C ARG A 85 -2.37 7.97 -8.59
N THR A 86 -2.00 7.98 -7.32
CA THR A 86 -2.61 7.13 -6.29
C THR A 86 -4.08 7.49 -6.12
N GLU A 87 -4.41 8.78 -5.96
CA GLU A 87 -5.79 9.27 -5.84
C GLU A 87 -6.63 9.01 -7.08
N ALA A 88 -6.03 9.08 -8.28
CA ALA A 88 -6.72 8.70 -9.52
C ALA A 88 -7.18 7.22 -9.51
N VAL A 89 -6.47 6.34 -8.78
CA VAL A 89 -6.82 4.93 -8.64
C VAL A 89 -7.78 4.69 -7.48
N VAL A 90 -7.57 5.31 -6.31
CA VAL A 90 -8.29 4.96 -5.06
C VAL A 90 -9.40 5.93 -4.69
N GLY A 91 -9.45 7.10 -5.31
CA GLY A 91 -10.27 8.24 -4.92
C GLY A 91 -9.50 9.20 -3.99
N ASP A 92 -10.18 10.27 -3.59
CA ASP A 92 -9.69 11.30 -2.66
C ASP A 92 -9.26 10.69 -1.32
N LEU A 93 -8.01 10.92 -0.91
CA LEU A 93 -7.46 10.33 0.33
C LEU A 93 -7.98 10.98 1.61
N GLU A 94 -8.66 12.13 1.52
CA GLU A 94 -9.38 12.73 2.65
C GLU A 94 -10.77 12.12 2.85
N SER A 95 -11.25 11.33 1.88
CA SER A 95 -12.50 10.60 1.99
C SER A 95 -12.36 9.32 2.83
N PRO A 96 -13.43 8.84 3.49
CA PRO A 96 -13.40 7.57 4.18
C PRO A 96 -13.01 6.41 3.25
N HIS A 97 -12.29 5.43 3.80
CA HIS A 97 -11.99 4.14 3.16
C HIS A 97 -11.06 4.17 1.93
N THR A 98 -10.37 5.27 1.64
CA THR A 98 -9.48 5.42 0.47
C THR A 98 -8.02 5.07 0.76
N GLY A 99 -7.56 5.23 2.02
CA GLY A 99 -6.27 4.73 2.47
C GLY A 99 -5.49 5.74 3.31
N ILE A 100 -4.18 5.52 3.43
CA ILE A 100 -3.24 6.49 4.03
C ILE A 100 -1.99 6.51 3.17
N PHE A 101 -1.56 7.68 2.70
CA PHE A 101 -0.29 7.88 1.99
C PHE A 101 0.66 8.70 2.85
N ALA A 102 1.89 8.24 3.02
CA ALA A 102 2.90 8.94 3.81
C ALA A 102 4.27 8.91 3.13
N VAL A 103 5.01 10.00 3.29
CA VAL A 103 6.36 10.17 2.75
C VAL A 103 7.30 10.48 3.90
N MET A 104 8.40 9.72 4.01
CA MET A 104 9.39 9.88 5.06
C MET A 104 10.81 10.00 4.47
N PRO A 105 11.71 10.80 5.07
CA PRO A 105 13.09 10.89 4.61
C PRO A 105 13.85 9.59 4.88
N VAL A 106 14.64 9.14 3.90
CA VAL A 106 15.53 7.98 4.05
C VAL A 106 16.97 8.46 4.08
N ILE A 107 17.65 8.23 5.20
CA ILE A 107 19.04 8.67 5.42
C ILE A 107 20.03 7.77 4.66
N MET A 108 19.74 6.47 4.59
CA MET A 108 20.59 5.48 3.93
C MET A 108 19.74 4.34 3.39
N VAL A 109 20.07 3.86 2.20
CA VAL A 109 19.55 2.62 1.64
C VAL A 109 20.67 1.89 0.91
N LYS A 110 20.66 0.56 0.95
CA LYS A 110 21.58 -0.30 0.18
C LYS A 110 20.78 -1.29 -0.64
N GLY A 111 21.20 -1.52 -1.89
CA GLY A 111 20.53 -2.47 -2.79
C GLY A 111 19.27 -1.93 -3.47
N LEU A 112 19.00 -0.62 -3.40
CA LEU A 112 17.85 0.01 -4.06
C LEU A 112 17.88 -0.18 -5.58
N ARG A 113 19.06 -0.13 -6.18
CA ARG A 113 19.29 -0.49 -7.58
C ARG A 113 20.24 -1.67 -7.60
N LYS A 114 19.79 -2.81 -8.12
CA LYS A 114 20.70 -3.93 -8.43
C LYS A 114 21.30 -3.60 -9.79
N LEU A 115 22.63 -3.47 -9.85
CA LEU A 115 23.32 -3.47 -11.14
C LEU A 115 23.05 -4.84 -11.77
N GLY A 116 22.21 -4.87 -12.81
CA GLY A 116 22.08 -6.06 -13.63
C GLY A 116 23.42 -6.35 -14.32
N PRO A 117 23.67 -7.60 -14.75
CA PRO A 117 24.78 -7.89 -15.65
C PRO A 117 24.61 -7.02 -16.91
N GLY A 118 25.39 -5.94 -17.04
CA GLY A 118 25.36 -5.03 -18.20
C GLY A 118 25.21 -3.54 -17.91
N SER A 119 25.02 -3.09 -16.67
CA SER A 119 25.06 -1.65 -16.34
C SER A 119 26.50 -1.22 -16.05
N THR A 120 27.19 -0.65 -17.04
CA THR A 120 28.47 0.07 -16.81
C THR A 120 28.22 1.31 -15.95
N ALA A 121 29.12 1.54 -15.00
CA ALA A 121 29.15 2.72 -14.14
C ALA A 121 29.44 4.00 -14.94
#